data_AF-A0A9P7EI11-F1
#
_entry.id   AF-A0A9P7EI11-F1
#
_cell.length_a   1.000
_cell.length_b   1.000
_cell.length_c   1.000
_cell.angle_alpha   90.00
_cell.angle_beta   90.00
_cell.angle_gamma   90.00
#
_symmetry.space_group_name_H-M   'P 1'
#
loop_
_entity.id
_entity.type
_entity.pdbx_description
1 polymer ?
#
loop_
_entity_poly.entity_id
_entity_poly.type
_entity_poly.pdbx_seq_one_letter_code
_entity_poly.pdbx_strand_id
1 'polypeptide(L)'
;MDSPWEEDPRADYAPEADWAKLSNEFTNSGYREGIIAGKESALQEGFDAGFAHVGAPIGRDLGSMRGVISAITSFLSSKIQQDSTTLTTAREISSSLAGVRFSDIGPPDQEAEQHAREHLDANDDPVGQSEELLQKKDMEGLEDMLQRLTAGATSRPSQGRPTREDVIRLKEGILTLSDQLGLDITP
;
A
#
# COMPACT_ATOMS: atom_id res chain seq x y z
N MET A 1 59.22 15.37 48.26
CA MET A 1 58.67 15.24 46.90
C MET A 1 57.40 14.44 47.07
N ASP A 2 56.27 15.12 47.11
CA ASP A 2 54.97 14.46 47.16
C ASP A 2 54.71 13.85 45.79
N SER A 3 54.38 12.57 45.78
CA SER A 3 54.07 11.86 44.54
C SER A 3 52.82 12.52 43.93
N PRO A 4 52.85 12.97 42.66
CA PRO A 4 51.66 13.48 41.98
C PRO A 4 50.57 12.41 41.74
N TRP A 5 50.77 11.21 42.28
CA TRP A 5 49.86 10.07 42.29
C TRP A 5 49.42 9.73 43.72
N GLU A 6 49.28 10.73 44.59
CA GLU A 6 48.57 10.53 45.86
C GLU A 6 47.10 10.21 45.51
N GLU A 7 46.80 8.91 45.48
CA GLU A 7 45.50 8.32 45.18
C GLU A 7 44.43 8.98 46.06
N ASP A 8 43.52 9.75 45.43
CA ASP A 8 42.28 10.13 46.08
C ASP A 8 41.49 8.84 46.34
N PRO A 9 41.22 8.44 47.60
CA PRO A 9 40.49 7.22 47.91
C PRO A 9 39.05 7.20 47.37
N ARG A 10 38.58 8.34 46.83
CA ARG A 10 37.27 8.49 46.18
C ARG A 10 37.31 8.22 44.68
N ALA A 11 38.49 8.17 44.06
CA ALA A 11 38.67 7.91 42.63
C ALA A 11 38.46 6.43 42.26
N ASP A 12 38.57 5.50 43.21
CA ASP A 12 38.38 4.06 42.95
C ASP A 12 36.91 3.62 42.91
N TYR A 13 35.99 4.39 43.52
CA TYR A 13 34.56 4.03 43.60
C TYR A 13 33.67 4.68 42.52
N ALA A 14 34.12 5.79 41.92
CA ALA A 14 33.40 6.45 40.82
C ALA A 14 33.40 5.63 39.51
N PRO A 15 34.51 4.96 39.10
CA PRO A 15 34.55 4.17 37.88
C PRO A 15 33.56 3.01 37.94
N GLU A 16 33.51 2.26 39.05
CA GLU A 16 32.65 1.07 39.19
C GLU A 16 31.15 1.41 39.10
N ALA A 17 30.75 2.53 39.70
CA ALA A 17 29.37 3.01 39.62
C ALA A 17 29.00 3.48 38.20
N ASP A 18 29.94 4.09 37.49
CA ASP A 18 29.72 4.51 36.10
C ASP A 18 29.77 3.32 35.13
N TRP A 19 30.60 2.31 35.39
CA TRP A 19 30.58 1.02 34.68
C TRP A 19 29.26 0.28 34.88
N ALA A 20 28.72 0.27 36.10
CA ALA A 20 27.42 -0.36 36.38
C ALA A 20 26.27 0.35 35.66
N LYS A 21 26.27 1.70 35.64
CA LYS A 21 25.28 2.48 34.86
C LYS A 21 25.39 2.18 33.38
N LEU A 22 26.60 2.23 32.83
CA LEU A 22 26.88 1.98 31.42
C LEU A 22 26.45 0.55 31.03
N SER A 23 26.78 -0.45 31.85
CA SER A 23 26.37 -1.84 31.64
C SER A 23 24.85 -2.00 31.66
N ASN A 24 24.15 -1.33 32.58
CA ASN A 24 22.69 -1.40 32.66
C ASN A 24 22.04 -0.72 31.44
N GLU A 25 22.60 0.40 30.98
CA GLU A 25 22.15 1.11 29.78
C GLU A 25 22.33 0.27 28.51
N PHE A 26 23.50 -0.36 28.33
CA PHE A 26 23.74 -1.29 27.22
C PHE A 26 22.83 -2.52 27.29
N THR A 27 22.58 -3.07 28.48
CA THR A 27 21.68 -4.23 28.65
C THR A 27 20.24 -3.87 28.31
N ASN A 28 19.74 -2.74 28.82
CA ASN A 28 18.39 -2.28 28.55
C ASN A 28 18.19 -1.85 27.09
N SER A 29 19.20 -1.19 26.50
CA SER A 29 19.21 -0.82 25.09
C SER A 29 19.22 -2.08 24.22
N GLY A 30 20.13 -3.03 24.48
CA GLY A 30 20.23 -4.28 23.72
C GLY A 30 18.98 -5.15 23.84
N TYR A 31 18.33 -5.17 25.02
CA TYR A 31 17.05 -5.87 25.19
C TYR A 31 15.92 -5.20 24.39
N ARG A 32 15.80 -3.88 24.42
CA ARG A 32 14.82 -3.14 23.61
C ARG A 32 15.06 -3.36 22.12
N GLU A 33 16.31 -3.24 21.70
CA GLU A 33 16.72 -3.43 20.31
C GLU A 33 16.45 -4.87 19.86
N GLY A 34 16.73 -5.88 20.68
CA GLY A 34 16.40 -7.27 20.40
C GLY A 34 14.89 -7.52 20.25
N ILE A 35 14.06 -6.89 21.08
CA ILE A 35 12.59 -6.96 20.93
C ILE A 35 12.14 -6.28 19.63
N ILE A 36 12.67 -5.11 19.32
CA ILE A 36 12.31 -4.37 18.10
C ILE A 36 12.73 -5.17 16.87
N ALA A 37 13.97 -5.65 16.82
CA ALA A 37 14.49 -6.45 15.72
C ALA A 37 13.70 -7.77 15.54
N GLY A 38 13.29 -8.42 16.64
CA GLY A 38 12.45 -9.61 16.57
C GLY A 38 11.05 -9.33 16.01
N LYS A 39 10.41 -8.23 16.45
CA LYS A 39 9.11 -7.79 15.93
C LYS A 39 9.19 -7.40 14.45
N GLU A 40 10.22 -6.63 14.08
CA GLU A 40 10.45 -6.20 12.71
C GLU A 40 10.71 -7.39 11.78
N SER A 41 11.56 -8.34 12.20
CA SER A 41 11.85 -9.54 11.42
C SER A 41 10.61 -10.40 11.16
N ALA A 42 9.72 -10.54 12.15
CA ALA A 42 8.47 -11.27 11.98
C ALA A 42 7.47 -10.52 11.07
N LEU A 43 7.41 -9.19 11.19
CA LEU A 43 6.53 -8.35 10.35
C LEU A 43 6.99 -8.33 8.89
N GLN A 44 8.30 -8.26 8.66
CA GLN A 44 8.89 -8.12 7.33
C GLN A 44 8.67 -9.35 6.45
N GLU A 45 8.73 -10.56 7.01
CA GLU A 45 8.45 -11.79 6.27
C GLU A 45 7.01 -11.80 5.71
N GLY A 46 6.02 -11.39 6.52
CA GLY A 46 4.63 -11.25 6.09
C GLY A 46 4.45 -10.19 5.00
N PHE A 47 5.11 -9.05 5.15
CA PHE A 47 5.10 -7.99 4.12
C PHE A 47 5.71 -8.47 2.80
N ASP A 48 6.89 -9.10 2.84
CA ASP A 48 7.59 -9.56 1.64
C ASP A 48 6.76 -10.60 0.88
N ALA A 49 6.13 -11.53 1.61
CA ALA A 49 5.22 -12.51 1.01
C ALA A 49 3.99 -11.83 0.38
N GLY A 50 3.33 -10.91 1.10
CA GLY A 50 2.18 -10.17 0.59
C GLY A 50 2.53 -9.32 -0.65
N PHE A 51 3.68 -8.66 -0.63
CA PHE A 51 4.19 -7.88 -1.75
C PHE A 51 4.49 -8.77 -2.97
N ALA A 52 5.21 -9.87 -2.79
CA ALA A 52 5.61 -10.74 -3.90
C ALA A 52 4.43 -11.50 -4.53
N HIS A 53 3.50 -11.99 -3.71
CA HIS A 53 2.43 -12.89 -4.17
C HIS A 53 1.14 -12.18 -4.56
N VAL A 54 0.84 -11.03 -3.95
CA VAL A 54 -0.44 -10.34 -4.13
C VAL A 54 -0.24 -8.93 -4.68
N GLY A 55 0.56 -8.11 -4.00
CA GLY A 55 0.73 -6.70 -4.32
C GLY A 55 1.36 -6.45 -5.71
N ALA A 56 2.55 -7.00 -5.93
CA ALA A 56 3.32 -6.77 -7.15
C ALA A 56 2.64 -7.34 -8.41
N PRO A 57 2.07 -8.56 -8.42
CA PRO A 57 1.35 -9.08 -9.59
C PRO A 57 0.14 -8.21 -9.96
N ILE A 58 -0.72 -7.88 -8.99
CA ILE A 58 -1.91 -7.05 -9.23
C ILE A 58 -1.52 -5.65 -9.70
N GLY A 59 -0.53 -5.03 -9.06
CA GLY A 59 -0.04 -3.71 -9.43
C GLY A 59 0.57 -3.67 -10.83
N ARG A 60 1.31 -4.71 -11.22
CA ARG A 60 1.88 -4.84 -12.57
C ARG A 60 0.80 -4.98 -13.63
N ASP A 61 -0.20 -5.83 -13.40
CA ASP A 61 -1.29 -6.05 -14.35
C ASP A 61 -2.14 -4.78 -14.54
N LEU A 62 -2.51 -4.10 -13.45
CA LEU A 62 -3.21 -2.82 -13.53
C LEU A 62 -2.38 -1.74 -14.22
N GLY A 63 -1.09 -1.65 -13.89
CA GLY A 63 -0.16 -0.69 -14.51
C GLY A 63 -0.03 -0.91 -16.01
N SER A 64 0.08 -2.17 -16.43
CA SER A 64 0.11 -2.57 -17.85
C SER A 64 -1.16 -2.14 -18.58
N MET A 65 -2.34 -2.49 -18.05
CA MET A 65 -3.63 -2.10 -18.64
C MET A 65 -3.78 -0.58 -18.77
N ARG A 66 -3.42 0.19 -17.73
CA ARG A 66 -3.43 1.66 -17.75
C ARG A 66 -2.46 2.24 -18.80
N GLY A 67 -1.28 1.64 -18.94
CA GLY A 67 -0.30 2.03 -19.95
C GLY A 67 -0.80 1.79 -21.37
N VAL A 68 -1.32 0.59 -21.65
CA VAL A 68 -1.84 0.22 -22.96
C VAL A 68 -3.01 1.11 -23.38
N ILE A 69 -4.01 1.31 -22.51
CA ILE A 69 -5.17 2.16 -22.86
C ILE A 69 -4.80 3.63 -23.04
N SER A 70 -3.81 4.13 -22.28
CA SER A 70 -3.28 5.49 -22.45
C SER A 70 -2.60 5.64 -23.80
N ALA A 71 -1.76 4.68 -24.21
CA ALA A 71 -1.12 4.66 -25.52
C ALA A 71 -2.15 4.61 -26.66
N ILE A 72 -3.16 3.74 -26.56
CA ILE A 72 -4.27 3.66 -27.52
C ILE A 72 -5.01 5.00 -27.60
N THR A 73 -5.36 5.61 -26.47
CA THR A 73 -6.08 6.88 -26.41
C THR A 73 -5.26 8.02 -27.03
N SER A 74 -3.95 8.09 -26.75
CA SER A 74 -3.05 9.07 -27.36
C SER A 74 -2.90 8.87 -28.87
N PHE A 75 -2.77 7.61 -29.32
CA PHE A 75 -2.68 7.27 -30.73
C PHE A 75 -3.95 7.69 -31.49
N LEU A 76 -5.12 7.31 -30.97
CA LEU A 76 -6.42 7.68 -31.54
C LEU A 76 -6.65 9.19 -31.54
N SER A 77 -6.26 9.89 -30.48
CA SER A 77 -6.39 11.35 -30.41
C SER A 77 -5.50 12.08 -31.43
N SER A 78 -4.39 11.47 -31.86
CA SER A 78 -3.49 12.04 -32.87
C SER A 78 -3.98 11.81 -34.30
N LYS A 79 -4.64 10.67 -34.57
CA LYS A 79 -5.26 10.32 -35.85
C LYS A 79 -6.70 10.84 -35.91
N ILE A 80 -6.86 12.13 -36.13
CA ILE A 80 -8.13 12.91 -36.03
C ILE A 80 -9.29 12.44 -36.95
N GLN A 81 -9.16 11.42 -37.81
CA GLN A 81 -10.12 11.26 -38.93
C GLN A 81 -11.06 10.06 -38.98
N GLN A 82 -10.98 9.00 -38.17
CA GLN A 82 -11.88 7.85 -38.42
C GLN A 82 -12.87 7.41 -37.33
N ASP A 83 -12.57 7.45 -36.02
CA ASP A 83 -13.49 6.78 -35.09
C ASP A 83 -13.73 7.55 -33.79
N SER A 84 -14.68 8.49 -33.82
CA SER A 84 -15.17 9.18 -32.62
C SER A 84 -15.69 8.19 -31.56
N THR A 85 -16.20 7.04 -31.98
CA THR A 85 -16.74 5.99 -31.10
C THR A 85 -15.65 5.17 -30.42
N THR A 86 -14.59 4.77 -31.13
CA THR A 86 -13.47 4.00 -30.54
C THR A 86 -12.67 4.87 -29.57
N LEU A 87 -12.51 6.16 -29.89
CA LEU A 87 -11.86 7.11 -29.00
C LEU A 87 -12.69 7.40 -27.74
N THR A 88 -14.03 7.43 -27.85
CA THR A 88 -14.90 7.57 -26.68
C THR A 88 -14.85 6.34 -25.79
N THR A 89 -14.93 5.14 -26.37
CA THR A 89 -14.82 3.87 -25.62
C THR A 89 -13.45 3.71 -24.95
N ALA A 90 -12.35 4.09 -25.62
CA ALA A 90 -11.02 4.07 -25.02
C ALA A 90 -10.91 5.02 -23.82
N ARG A 91 -11.50 6.22 -23.89
CA ARG A 91 -11.57 7.18 -22.77
C ARG A 91 -12.43 6.67 -21.62
N GLU A 92 -13.56 6.02 -21.92
CA GLU A 92 -14.41 5.40 -20.91
C GLU A 92 -13.65 4.31 -20.15
N ILE A 93 -12.99 3.38 -20.85
CA ILE A 93 -12.17 2.32 -20.25
C ILE A 93 -11.03 2.93 -19.43
N SER A 94 -10.36 3.96 -19.95
CA SER A 94 -9.30 4.67 -19.21
C SER A 94 -9.81 5.31 -17.91
N SER A 95 -11.02 5.90 -17.94
CA SER A 95 -11.65 6.49 -16.76
C SER A 95 -12.03 5.42 -15.74
N SER A 96 -12.62 4.31 -16.19
CA SER A 96 -12.95 3.16 -15.34
C SER A 96 -11.71 2.56 -14.68
N LEU A 97 -10.61 2.35 -15.43
CA LEU A 97 -9.35 1.84 -14.90
C LEU A 97 -8.67 2.80 -13.92
N ALA A 98 -8.83 4.11 -14.10
CA ALA A 98 -8.29 5.11 -13.18
C ALA A 98 -8.97 5.06 -11.80
N GLY A 99 -10.25 4.69 -11.75
CA GLY A 99 -11.01 4.54 -10.51
C GLY A 99 -10.77 3.25 -9.73
N VAL A 100 -10.12 2.24 -10.32
CA VAL A 100 -9.83 0.97 -9.62
C VAL A 100 -8.71 1.17 -8.59
N ARG A 101 -9.00 0.88 -7.32
CA ARG A 101 -7.99 0.85 -6.24
C ARG A 101 -7.58 -0.59 -5.91
N PHE A 102 -6.41 -0.73 -5.28
CA PHE A 102 -5.93 -2.03 -4.81
C PHE A 102 -6.86 -2.64 -3.76
N SER A 103 -7.44 -1.81 -2.88
CA SER A 103 -8.40 -2.25 -1.85
C SER A 103 -9.68 -2.85 -2.41
N ASP A 104 -10.03 -2.56 -3.67
CA ASP A 104 -11.24 -3.08 -4.31
C ASP A 104 -11.03 -4.45 -4.99
N ILE A 105 -9.79 -4.79 -5.33
CA ILE A 105 -9.44 -5.97 -6.15
C ILE A 105 -8.53 -6.97 -5.43
N GLY A 106 -7.87 -6.52 -4.36
CA GLY A 106 -7.04 -7.36 -3.51
C GLY A 106 -7.90 -8.38 -2.76
N PRO A 107 -7.39 -9.60 -2.54
CA PRO A 107 -8.05 -10.54 -1.65
C PRO A 107 -8.17 -9.93 -0.25
N PRO A 108 -9.31 -10.09 0.45
CA PRO A 108 -9.44 -9.67 1.84
C PRO A 108 -8.41 -10.42 2.68
N ASP A 109 -7.67 -9.68 3.50
CA ASP A 109 -6.65 -10.22 4.39
C ASP A 109 -7.33 -10.86 5.61
N GLN A 110 -7.74 -12.12 5.46
CA GLN A 110 -8.46 -12.86 6.50
C GLN A 110 -7.61 -13.08 7.76
N GLU A 111 -6.29 -13.17 7.62
CA GLU A 111 -5.37 -13.33 8.74
C GLU A 111 -5.26 -12.04 9.55
N ALA A 112 -5.14 -10.88 8.87
CA ALA A 112 -5.19 -9.58 9.54
C ALA A 112 -6.55 -9.30 10.21
N GLU A 113 -7.66 -9.67 9.58
CA GLU A 113 -9.01 -9.54 10.16
C GLU A 113 -9.20 -10.42 11.40
N GLN A 114 -8.70 -11.66 11.35
CA GLN A 114 -8.81 -12.61 12.45
C GLN A 114 -7.91 -12.20 13.62
N HIS A 115 -6.69 -11.77 13.35
CA HIS A 115 -5.78 -11.23 14.36
C HIS A 115 -6.34 -9.96 15.02
N ALA A 116 -6.88 -9.02 14.24
CA ALA A 116 -7.54 -7.83 14.78
C ALA A 116 -8.74 -8.20 15.68
N ARG A 117 -9.47 -9.26 15.32
CA ARG A 117 -10.62 -9.75 16.08
C ARG A 117 -10.22 -10.47 17.37
N GLU A 118 -9.12 -11.21 17.37
CA GLU A 118 -8.60 -11.91 18.56
C GLU A 118 -7.95 -10.95 19.56
N HIS A 119 -7.32 -9.87 19.10
CA HIS A 119 -6.73 -8.83 19.95
C HIS A 119 -7.72 -7.79 20.48
N LEU A 120 -8.95 -7.74 19.97
CA LEU A 120 -10.04 -6.93 20.54
C LEU A 120 -10.57 -7.50 21.88
N ASP A 121 -10.37 -8.81 22.12
CA ASP A 121 -10.79 -9.51 23.35
C ASP A 121 -9.70 -9.56 24.44
N ALA A 122 -8.44 -9.26 24.10
CA ALA A 122 -7.33 -9.14 25.05
C ALA A 122 -7.02 -7.65 25.25
N ASN A 123 -7.15 -7.12 26.48
CA ASN A 123 -6.90 -5.72 26.85
C ASN A 123 -5.43 -5.23 26.65
N ASP A 124 -4.70 -5.77 25.69
CA ASP A 124 -3.31 -5.45 25.40
C ASP A 124 -3.25 -4.52 24.19
N ASP A 125 -3.05 -3.24 24.48
CA ASP A 125 -3.22 -2.04 23.64
C ASP A 125 -2.53 -2.10 22.25
N PRO A 126 -3.29 -2.22 21.13
CA PRO A 126 -2.81 -2.05 19.77
C PRO A 126 -3.57 -0.92 19.04
N VAL A 127 -4.11 0.06 19.78
CA VAL A 127 -5.07 1.09 19.32
C VAL A 127 -4.59 1.87 18.07
N GLY A 128 -3.28 2.04 17.88
CA GLY A 128 -2.72 2.81 16.76
C GLY A 128 -3.05 2.26 15.36
N GLN A 129 -2.99 0.94 15.13
CA GLN A 129 -3.20 0.38 13.78
C GLN A 129 -4.69 0.33 13.39
N SER A 130 -5.57 0.09 14.37
CA SER A 130 -7.01 0.06 14.14
C SER A 130 -7.56 1.46 13.81
N GLU A 131 -7.10 2.48 14.53
CA GLU A 131 -7.46 3.88 14.25
C GLU A 131 -6.96 4.33 12.88
N GLU A 132 -5.75 3.95 12.46
CA GLU A 132 -5.22 4.24 11.13
C GLU A 132 -6.03 3.58 10.01
N LEU A 133 -6.43 2.31 10.17
CA LEU A 133 -7.25 1.61 9.18
C LEU A 133 -8.67 2.21 9.08
N LEU A 134 -9.25 2.64 10.21
CA LEU A 134 -10.54 3.34 10.24
C LEU A 134 -10.44 4.69 9.54
N GLN A 135 -9.43 5.50 9.87
CA GLN A 135 -9.19 6.79 9.21
C GLN A 135 -8.98 6.62 7.70
N LYS A 136 -8.26 5.57 7.28
CA LYS A 136 -8.09 5.24 5.87
C LYS A 136 -9.41 4.91 5.19
N LYS A 137 -10.27 4.09 5.81
CA LYS A 137 -11.61 3.77 5.29
C LYS A 137 -12.50 5.00 5.19
N ASP A 138 -12.45 5.89 6.18
CA ASP A 138 -13.20 7.14 6.17
C ASP A 138 -12.71 8.06 5.05
N MET A 139 -11.40 8.18 4.87
CA MET A 139 -10.80 8.96 3.77
C MET A 139 -11.17 8.40 2.40
N GLU A 140 -11.14 7.08 2.22
CA GLU A 140 -11.62 6.43 0.99
C GLU A 140 -13.10 6.73 0.72
N GLY A 141 -13.94 6.75 1.76
CA GLY A 141 -15.35 7.12 1.63
C GLY A 141 -15.57 8.60 1.24
N LEU A 142 -14.74 9.51 1.74
CA LEU A 142 -14.75 10.92 1.33
C LEU A 142 -14.33 11.09 -0.13
N GLU A 143 -13.30 10.37 -0.57
CA GLU A 143 -12.89 10.36 -1.97
C GLU A 143 -14.00 9.84 -2.89
N ASP A 144 -14.69 8.76 -2.50
CA ASP A 144 -15.84 8.22 -3.24
C ASP A 144 -16.96 9.27 -3.38
N MET A 145 -17.22 10.04 -2.31
CA MET A 145 -18.20 11.12 -2.33
C MET A 145 -17.78 12.27 -3.26
N LEU A 146 -16.51 12.70 -3.18
CA LEU A 146 -15.96 13.74 -4.05
C LEU A 146 -15.99 13.31 -5.52
N GLN A 147 -15.61 12.08 -5.82
CA GLN A 147 -15.61 11.56 -7.19
C GLN A 147 -17.02 11.60 -7.78
N ARG A 148 -18.05 11.22 -7.01
CA ARG A 148 -19.46 11.34 -7.43
C ARG A 148 -19.90 12.79 -7.69
N LEU A 149 -19.40 13.75 -6.91
CA LEU A 149 -19.70 15.17 -7.11
C LEU A 149 -18.99 15.74 -8.35
N THR A 150 -17.76 15.30 -8.62
CA THR A 150 -16.99 15.73 -9.80
C THR A 150 -17.48 15.11 -11.11
N ALA A 151 -18.10 13.93 -11.08
CA ALA A 151 -18.52 13.19 -12.26
C ALA A 151 -19.76 13.76 -12.98
N GLY A 152 -20.42 14.77 -12.41
CA GLY A 152 -21.57 15.47 -13.02
C GLY A 152 -22.82 14.60 -13.17
N ALA A 153 -24.00 15.20 -13.05
CA ALA A 153 -25.32 14.54 -13.10
C ALA A 153 -25.69 13.83 -14.43
N THR A 154 -24.74 13.68 -15.36
CA THR A 154 -24.94 13.14 -16.72
C THR A 154 -24.20 11.84 -17.00
N SER A 155 -23.37 11.33 -16.09
CA SER A 155 -22.77 10.00 -16.22
C SER A 155 -23.64 8.94 -15.52
N ARG A 156 -23.83 7.77 -16.17
CA ARG A 156 -24.61 6.63 -15.67
C ARG A 156 -24.34 6.36 -14.19
N PRO A 157 -25.31 5.83 -13.42
CA PRO A 157 -25.06 5.45 -12.03
C PRO A 157 -23.88 4.47 -12.02
N SER A 158 -22.73 4.90 -11.50
CA SER A 158 -21.58 4.02 -11.34
C SER A 158 -22.02 2.88 -10.44
N GLN A 159 -22.01 1.67 -11.01
CA GLN A 159 -22.36 0.45 -10.32
C GLN A 159 -21.29 0.17 -9.26
N GLY A 160 -21.58 0.44 -8.00
CA GLY A 160 -20.77 0.00 -6.86
C GLY A 160 -19.28 0.38 -6.91
N ARG A 161 -18.51 -0.19 -5.99
CA ARG A 161 -17.04 -0.20 -6.08
C ARG A 161 -16.63 -1.18 -7.20
N PRO A 162 -15.58 -0.88 -7.99
CA PRO A 162 -15.17 -1.74 -9.09
C PRO A 162 -14.75 -3.11 -8.57
N THR A 163 -15.36 -4.16 -9.09
CA THR A 163 -15.07 -5.55 -8.68
C THR A 163 -13.94 -6.15 -9.51
N ARG A 164 -13.41 -7.28 -9.05
CA ARG A 164 -12.39 -8.04 -9.80
C ARG A 164 -12.91 -8.47 -11.18
N GLU A 165 -14.19 -8.81 -11.27
CA GLU A 165 -14.87 -9.16 -12.52
C GLU A 165 -14.90 -7.97 -13.49
N ASP A 166 -15.07 -6.75 -12.98
CA ASP A 166 -15.05 -5.53 -13.81
C ASP A 166 -13.66 -5.30 -14.42
N VAL A 167 -12.59 -5.57 -13.67
CA VAL A 167 -11.22 -5.49 -14.19
C VAL A 167 -10.98 -6.52 -15.31
N ILE A 168 -11.50 -7.74 -15.15
CA ILE A 168 -11.41 -8.77 -16.19
C ILE A 168 -12.14 -8.31 -17.47
N ARG A 169 -13.35 -7.74 -17.33
CA ARG A 169 -14.11 -7.19 -18.46
C ARG A 169 -13.38 -6.03 -19.13
N LEU A 170 -12.74 -5.16 -18.35
CA LEU A 170 -11.93 -4.05 -18.89
C LEU A 170 -10.72 -4.57 -19.66
N LYS A 171 -10.08 -5.66 -19.18
CA LYS A 171 -8.98 -6.31 -19.90
C LYS A 171 -9.44 -6.86 -21.25
N GLU A 172 -10.57 -7.57 -21.28
CA GLU A 172 -11.17 -8.06 -22.53
C GLU A 172 -11.55 -6.90 -23.48
N GLY A 173 -12.07 -5.81 -22.92
CA GLY A 173 -12.34 -4.57 -23.67
C GLY A 173 -11.10 -3.97 -24.33
N ILE A 174 -9.96 -3.95 -23.61
CA ILE A 174 -8.69 -3.49 -24.18
C ILE A 174 -8.23 -4.40 -25.32
N LEU A 175 -8.31 -5.73 -25.14
CA LEU A 175 -7.89 -6.69 -26.16
C LEU A 175 -8.72 -6.54 -27.45
N THR A 176 -10.04 -6.41 -27.33
CA THR A 176 -10.92 -6.20 -28.49
C THR A 176 -10.66 -4.88 -29.21
N LEU A 177 -10.37 -3.79 -28.46
CA LEU A 177 -9.96 -2.52 -29.06
C LEU A 177 -8.61 -2.62 -29.76
N SER A 178 -7.66 -3.36 -29.17
CA SER A 178 -6.35 -3.57 -29.76
C SER A 178 -6.45 -4.34 -31.08
N ASP A 179 -7.26 -5.39 -31.11
CA ASP A 179 -7.52 -6.21 -32.31
C ASP A 179 -8.21 -5.39 -33.41
N GLN A 180 -9.22 -4.58 -33.06
CA GLN A 180 -9.88 -3.65 -34.00
C GLN A 180 -8.91 -2.65 -34.63
N LEU A 181 -7.86 -2.26 -33.91
CA LEU A 181 -6.83 -1.33 -34.39
C LEU A 181 -5.65 -2.04 -35.08
N GLY A 182 -5.63 -3.38 -35.11
CA GLY A 182 -4.52 -4.18 -35.63
C GLY A 182 -3.22 -3.99 -34.84
N LEU A 183 -3.32 -3.69 -33.55
CA LEU A 183 -2.19 -3.51 -32.66
C LEU A 183 -1.97 -4.81 -31.87
N ASP A 184 -0.83 -5.47 -32.06
CA ASP A 184 -0.43 -6.66 -31.28
C ASP A 184 0.12 -6.26 -29.89
N ILE A 185 -0.65 -5.49 -29.12
CA ILE A 185 -0.26 -5.04 -27.78
C ILE A 185 -1.03 -5.84 -26.75
N THR A 186 -0.32 -6.65 -25.97
CA THR A 186 -0.90 -7.50 -24.91
C THR A 186 -0.66 -6.86 -23.54
N PRO A 187 -1.71 -6.60 -22.74
CA PRO A 187 -1.58 -6.11 -21.37
C PRO A 187 -1.30 -7.20 -20.33
#